data_AF-A0A540KPH7-F1
#
_entry.id   AF-A0A540KPH7-F1
#
_cell.length_a   1.000
_cell.length_b   1.000
_cell.length_c   1.000
_cell.angle_alpha   90.00
_cell.angle_beta   90.00
_cell.angle_gamma   90.00
#
_symmetry.space_group_name_H-M   'P 1'
#
loop_
_entity.id
_entity.type
_entity.pdbx_description
1 polymer ?
#
loop_
_entity_poly.entity_id
_entity_poly.type
_entity_poly.pdbx_seq_one_letter_code
_entity_poly.pdbx_strand_id
1 'polypeptide(L)'
;KIGYHYLITHGMYLFLSPLFVLTVAHLCTFSLQDLHDLWDQLRFNLISVVLCSALLVFLLTLYFLTSPQPVYLVDFSCYKPEDARKVTRGVFMNSSHSIGTFTEENLAFQRKILERSSLGDSTYLPEAVVQVPPNPCMAEARTQNSDYVFN
;
A
#
# COMPACT_ATOMS: atom_id res chain seq x y z
N LYS A 1 -8.57 -31.64 71.88
CA LYS A 1 -8.29 -31.04 70.54
C LYS A 1 -7.18 -31.84 69.83
N ILE A 2 -7.38 -33.16 69.63
CA ILE A 2 -6.37 -34.11 69.07
C ILE A 2 -6.98 -34.97 67.94
N GLY A 3 -8.30 -35.26 67.99
CA GLY A 3 -8.97 -36.06 66.95
C GLY A 3 -9.06 -35.42 65.56
N TYR A 4 -9.17 -34.08 65.46
CA TYR A 4 -9.25 -33.39 64.17
C TYR A 4 -7.96 -33.48 63.36
N HIS A 5 -6.80 -33.47 64.03
CA HIS A 5 -5.52 -33.58 63.34
C HIS A 5 -5.31 -35.00 62.78
N TYR A 6 -5.76 -36.04 63.50
CA TYR A 6 -5.67 -37.42 63.03
C TYR A 6 -6.57 -37.67 61.81
N LEU A 7 -7.78 -37.09 61.81
CA LEU A 7 -8.74 -37.21 60.72
C LEU A 7 -8.27 -36.51 59.44
N ILE A 8 -7.62 -35.34 59.55
CA ILE A 8 -7.11 -34.60 58.39
C ILE A 8 -5.86 -35.29 57.80
N THR A 9 -4.97 -35.81 58.65
CA THR A 9 -3.76 -36.49 58.17
C THR A 9 -4.04 -37.85 57.54
N HIS A 10 -4.98 -38.64 58.07
CA HIS A 10 -5.36 -39.95 57.49
C HIS A 10 -6.51 -39.88 56.48
N GLY A 11 -7.28 -38.79 56.46
CA GLY A 11 -8.40 -38.58 55.52
C GLY A 11 -7.93 -38.50 54.07
N MET A 12 -6.75 -37.91 53.83
CA MET A 12 -6.15 -37.85 52.50
C MET A 12 -5.79 -39.26 52.00
N TYR A 13 -5.27 -40.14 52.86
CA TYR A 13 -5.00 -41.55 52.53
C TYR A 13 -6.27 -42.37 52.31
N LEU A 14 -7.32 -42.14 53.11
CA LEU A 14 -8.63 -42.80 52.98
C LEU A 14 -9.35 -42.47 51.67
N PHE A 15 -9.12 -41.26 51.11
CA PHE A 15 -9.69 -40.86 49.82
C PHE A 15 -8.76 -41.20 48.64
N LEU A 16 -7.44 -41.14 48.85
CA LEU A 16 -6.46 -41.55 47.84
C LEU A 16 -6.49 -43.06 47.57
N SER A 17 -6.72 -43.91 48.57
CA SER A 17 -6.74 -45.36 48.37
C SER A 17 -7.84 -45.87 47.44
N PRO A 18 -9.14 -45.49 47.56
CA PRO A 18 -10.15 -45.90 46.59
C PRO A 18 -9.95 -45.26 45.22
N LEU A 19 -9.41 -44.04 45.16
CA LEU A 19 -9.13 -43.36 43.89
C LEU A 19 -7.99 -44.05 43.14
N PHE A 20 -6.95 -44.48 43.86
CA PHE A 20 -5.85 -45.26 43.31
C PHE A 20 -6.33 -46.63 42.82
N VAL A 21 -7.14 -47.33 43.61
CA VAL A 21 -7.74 -48.63 43.21
C VAL A 21 -8.65 -48.47 41.98
N LEU A 22 -9.45 -47.41 41.90
CA LEU A 22 -10.27 -47.08 40.72
C LEU A 22 -9.41 -46.82 39.48
N THR A 23 -8.33 -46.04 39.61
CA THR A 23 -7.40 -45.79 38.49
C THR A 23 -6.68 -47.05 38.04
N VAL A 24 -6.25 -47.90 38.97
CA VAL A 24 -5.61 -49.19 38.67
C VAL A 24 -6.61 -50.17 38.04
N ALA A 25 -7.85 -50.22 38.51
CA ALA A 25 -8.91 -51.02 37.90
C ALA A 25 -9.22 -50.53 36.47
N HIS A 26 -9.30 -49.21 36.26
CA HIS A 26 -9.46 -48.61 34.94
C HIS A 26 -8.27 -48.90 34.02
N LEU A 27 -7.04 -48.86 34.54
CA LEU A 27 -5.81 -49.21 33.82
C LEU A 27 -5.76 -50.71 33.48
N CYS A 28 -6.27 -51.59 34.35
CA CYS A 28 -6.39 -53.02 34.09
C CYS A 28 -7.49 -53.36 33.07
N THR A 29 -8.52 -52.52 32.95
CA THR A 29 -9.53 -52.62 31.88
C THR A 29 -9.11 -51.92 30.58
N PHE A 30 -8.03 -51.14 30.61
CA PHE A 30 -7.50 -50.40 29.47
C PHE A 30 -6.88 -51.40 28.49
N SER A 31 -7.57 -51.64 27.38
CA SER A 31 -7.12 -52.61 26.38
C SER A 31 -6.15 -51.93 25.40
N LEU A 32 -5.33 -52.71 24.69
CA LEU A 32 -4.46 -52.18 23.64
C LEU A 32 -5.23 -51.41 22.54
N GLN A 33 -6.53 -51.70 22.38
CA GLN A 33 -7.42 -50.99 21.46
C GLN A 33 -7.63 -49.52 21.87
N ASP A 34 -7.80 -49.24 23.17
CA ASP A 34 -8.02 -47.87 23.67
C ASP A 34 -6.75 -47.02 23.56
N LEU A 35 -5.57 -47.65 23.69
CA LEU A 35 -4.28 -47.01 23.44
C LEU A 35 -4.10 -46.68 21.96
N HIS A 36 -4.54 -47.56 21.06
CA HIS A 36 -4.50 -47.31 19.62
C HIS A 36 -5.40 -46.13 19.24
N ASP A 37 -6.61 -46.06 19.77
CA ASP A 37 -7.56 -44.97 19.51
C ASP A 37 -7.04 -43.63 20.06
N LEU A 38 -6.47 -43.63 21.27
CA LEU A 38 -5.84 -42.43 21.84
C LEU A 38 -4.62 -41.98 21.03
N TRP A 39 -3.82 -42.93 20.55
CA TRP A 39 -2.66 -42.66 19.69
C TRP A 39 -3.07 -42.06 18.35
N ASP A 40 -4.11 -42.60 17.71
CA ASP A 40 -4.65 -42.05 16.48
C ASP A 40 -5.21 -40.64 16.71
N GLN A 41 -5.97 -40.42 17.77
CA GLN A 41 -6.52 -39.10 18.08
C GLN A 41 -5.42 -38.06 18.34
N LEU A 42 -4.34 -38.45 19.03
CA LEU A 42 -3.17 -37.58 19.24
C LEU A 42 -2.42 -37.29 17.93
N ARG A 43 -2.23 -38.32 17.09
CA ARG A 43 -1.55 -38.21 15.79
C ARG A 43 -2.34 -37.33 14.82
N PHE A 44 -3.64 -37.50 14.69
CA PHE A 44 -4.48 -36.68 13.82
C PHE A 44 -4.50 -35.22 14.25
N ASN A 45 -4.57 -34.95 15.56
CA ASN A 45 -4.53 -33.59 16.08
C ASN A 45 -3.17 -32.93 15.80
N LEU A 46 -2.07 -33.65 16.04
CA LEU A 46 -0.72 -33.14 15.75
C LEU A 46 -0.53 -32.84 14.26
N ILE A 47 -0.95 -33.75 13.38
CA ILE A 47 -0.88 -33.57 11.92
C ILE A 47 -1.72 -32.35 11.50
N SER A 48 -2.94 -32.22 12.03
CA SER A 48 -3.82 -31.09 11.71
C SER A 48 -3.21 -29.76 12.16
N VAL A 49 -2.68 -29.68 13.37
CA VAL A 49 -2.03 -28.48 13.90
C VAL A 49 -0.79 -28.11 13.09
N VAL A 50 0.05 -29.08 12.75
CA VAL A 50 1.25 -28.85 11.92
C VAL A 50 0.86 -28.38 10.53
N LEU A 51 -0.14 -29.01 9.89
CA LEU A 51 -0.59 -28.61 8.56
C LEU A 51 -1.21 -27.21 8.57
N CYS A 52 -2.09 -26.91 9.54
CA CYS A 52 -2.71 -25.60 9.69
C CYS A 52 -1.67 -24.50 9.96
N SER A 53 -0.71 -24.75 10.84
CA SER A 53 0.36 -23.78 11.12
C SER A 53 1.28 -23.57 9.92
N ALA A 54 1.67 -24.63 9.21
CA ALA A 54 2.45 -24.53 7.98
C ALA A 54 1.72 -23.73 6.89
N LEU A 55 0.43 -23.99 6.69
CA LEU A 55 -0.40 -23.24 5.75
C LEU A 55 -0.52 -21.77 6.15
N LEU A 56 -0.72 -21.47 7.43
CA LEU A 56 -0.81 -20.11 7.95
C LEU A 56 0.49 -19.34 7.70
N VAL A 57 1.63 -19.93 8.08
CA VAL A 57 2.96 -19.34 7.83
C VAL A 57 3.17 -19.11 6.33
N PHE A 58 2.84 -20.10 5.49
CA PHE A 58 2.96 -19.97 4.04
C PHE A 58 2.11 -18.80 3.49
N LEU A 59 0.83 -18.71 3.87
CA LEU A 59 -0.04 -17.61 3.45
C LEU A 59 0.45 -16.25 3.93
N LEU A 60 0.94 -16.14 5.17
CA LEU A 60 1.53 -14.90 5.68
C LEU A 60 2.77 -14.52 4.87
N THR A 61 3.68 -15.48 4.59
CA THR A 61 4.87 -15.18 3.80
C THR A 61 4.52 -14.70 2.39
N LEU A 62 3.55 -15.34 1.72
CA LEU A 62 3.07 -14.88 0.42
C LEU A 62 2.44 -13.49 0.50
N TYR A 63 1.65 -13.20 1.54
CA TYR A 63 1.05 -11.89 1.74
C TYR A 63 2.11 -10.79 1.90
N PHE A 64 3.14 -11.03 2.71
CA PHE A 64 4.24 -10.07 2.89
C PHE A 64 5.07 -9.87 1.62
N LEU A 65 5.27 -10.92 0.83
CA LEU A 65 6.03 -10.85 -0.43
C LEU A 65 5.24 -10.21 -1.57
N THR A 66 3.92 -10.40 -1.61
CA THR A 66 3.05 -9.84 -2.67
C THR A 66 2.50 -8.46 -2.33
N SER A 67 2.59 -8.03 -1.08
CA SER A 67 2.19 -6.69 -0.68
C SER A 67 3.11 -5.66 -1.36
N PRO A 68 2.57 -4.75 -2.18
CA PRO A 68 3.38 -3.73 -2.83
C PRO A 68 4.02 -2.84 -1.77
N GLN A 69 5.35 -2.78 -1.77
CA GLN A 69 6.07 -1.86 -0.88
C GLN A 69 5.78 -0.41 -1.30
N PRO A 70 5.37 0.46 -0.37
CA PRO A 70 5.09 1.85 -0.72
C PRO A 70 6.39 2.56 -1.12
N VAL A 71 6.41 3.12 -2.33
CA VAL A 71 7.48 4.03 -2.79
C VAL A 71 7.05 5.45 -2.43
N TYR A 72 7.92 6.19 -1.74
CA TYR A 72 7.64 7.55 -1.29
C TYR A 72 8.35 8.57 -2.17
N LEU A 73 7.64 9.66 -2.50
CA LEU A 73 8.23 10.85 -3.09
C LEU A 73 9.03 11.58 -2.02
N VAL A 74 10.37 11.51 -2.10
CA VAL A 74 11.27 12.12 -1.11
C VAL A 74 11.36 13.63 -1.29
N ASP A 75 11.44 14.08 -2.53
CA ASP A 75 11.53 15.50 -2.86
C ASP A 75 10.85 15.79 -4.21
N PHE A 76 10.32 17.00 -4.34
CA PHE A 76 9.65 17.49 -5.54
C PHE A 76 9.81 19.01 -5.64
N SER A 77 10.55 19.44 -6.66
CA SER A 77 10.72 20.85 -7.00
C SER A 77 10.09 21.14 -8.36
N CYS A 78 9.35 22.24 -8.44
CA CYS A 78 8.82 22.77 -9.70
C CYS A 78 9.05 24.27 -9.79
N TYR A 79 9.35 24.72 -11.01
CA TYR A 79 9.60 26.11 -11.32
C TYR A 79 8.27 26.73 -11.74
N LYS A 80 7.87 27.78 -11.03
CA LYS A 80 6.72 28.60 -11.40
C LYS A 80 7.23 29.90 -12.02
N PRO A 81 6.94 30.19 -13.30
CA PRO A 81 7.31 31.45 -13.90
C PRO A 81 6.60 32.63 -13.24
N GLU A 82 7.16 33.83 -13.40
CA GLU A 82 6.54 35.08 -12.94
C GLU A 82 5.18 35.32 -13.60
N ASP A 83 4.27 35.97 -12.88
CA ASP A 83 2.91 36.24 -13.38
C ASP A 83 2.87 37.16 -14.62
N ALA A 84 3.96 37.88 -14.90
CA ALA A 84 4.12 38.62 -16.16
C ALA A 84 4.13 37.69 -17.41
N ARG A 85 4.51 36.42 -17.23
CA ARG A 85 4.53 35.39 -18.30
C ARG A 85 3.21 34.65 -18.44
N LYS A 86 2.19 35.04 -17.68
CA LYS A 86 0.86 34.43 -17.67
C LYS A 86 0.05 34.93 -18.86
N VAL A 87 -0.51 34.00 -19.63
CA VAL A 87 -1.25 34.32 -20.86
C VAL A 87 -2.66 33.76 -20.80
N THR A 88 -3.64 34.60 -21.13
CA THR A 88 -5.03 34.19 -21.31
C THR A 88 -5.25 33.68 -22.72
N ARG A 89 -6.27 32.83 -22.91
CA ARG A 89 -6.61 32.31 -24.25
C ARG A 89 -6.90 33.44 -25.24
N GLY A 90 -7.55 34.51 -24.77
CA GLY A 90 -7.85 35.70 -25.57
C GLY A 90 -6.59 36.45 -26.02
N VAL A 91 -5.64 36.69 -25.11
CA VAL A 91 -4.38 37.37 -25.43
C VAL A 91 -3.57 36.56 -26.45
N PHE A 92 -3.51 35.23 -26.29
CA PHE A 92 -2.83 34.35 -27.23
C PHE A 92 -3.48 34.34 -28.62
N MET A 93 -4.81 34.27 -28.69
CA MET A 93 -5.53 34.32 -29.96
C MET A 93 -5.39 35.67 -30.66
N ASN A 94 -5.43 36.77 -29.92
CA ASN A 94 -5.21 38.11 -30.46
C ASN A 94 -3.79 38.26 -31.00
N SER A 95 -2.80 37.75 -30.27
CA SER A 95 -1.40 37.76 -30.70
C SER A 95 -1.24 36.93 -31.98
N SER A 96 -1.81 35.72 -32.01
CA SER A 96 -1.80 34.83 -33.19
C SER A 96 -2.42 35.47 -34.42
N HIS A 97 -3.54 36.18 -34.26
CA HIS A 97 -4.16 36.94 -35.36
C HIS A 97 -3.29 38.13 -35.78
N SER A 98 -2.69 38.86 -34.84
CA SER A 98 -1.88 40.06 -35.12
C SER A 98 -0.56 39.77 -35.85
N ILE A 99 -0.02 38.56 -35.69
CA ILE A 99 1.22 38.12 -36.38
C ILE A 99 1.00 38.01 -37.89
N GLY A 100 -0.24 37.80 -38.36
CA GLY A 100 -0.58 37.78 -39.78
C GLY A 100 -0.03 36.58 -40.56
N THR A 101 0.57 35.59 -39.89
CA THR A 101 1.13 34.37 -40.52
C THR A 101 0.11 33.24 -40.65
N PHE A 102 -0.98 33.28 -39.89
CA PHE A 102 -1.98 32.21 -39.86
C PHE A 102 -3.19 32.57 -40.72
N THR A 103 -3.71 31.60 -41.48
CA THR A 103 -5.00 31.75 -42.17
C THR A 103 -6.15 31.66 -41.17
N GLU A 104 -7.35 32.07 -41.58
CA GLU A 104 -8.55 31.96 -40.74
C GLU A 104 -8.85 30.51 -40.34
N GLU A 105 -8.61 29.54 -41.23
CA GLU A 105 -8.76 28.12 -40.91
C GLU A 105 -7.77 27.66 -39.83
N ASN A 106 -6.52 28.14 -39.89
CA ASN A 106 -5.50 27.85 -38.89
C ASN A 106 -5.85 28.47 -37.53
N LEU A 107 -6.33 29.72 -37.52
CA LEU A 107 -6.79 30.40 -36.30
C LEU A 107 -8.00 29.70 -35.69
N ALA A 108 -8.97 29.26 -36.50
CA ALA A 108 -10.12 28.49 -36.03
C ALA A 108 -9.70 27.12 -35.46
N PHE A 109 -8.72 26.47 -36.08
CA PHE A 109 -8.14 25.22 -35.57
C PHE A 109 -7.41 25.43 -34.24
N GLN A 110 -6.57 26.46 -34.14
CA GLN A 110 -5.86 26.83 -32.91
C GLN A 110 -6.83 27.16 -31.77
N ARG A 111 -7.93 27.86 -32.05
CA ARG A 111 -9.00 28.13 -31.08
C ARG A 111 -9.63 26.84 -30.56
N LYS A 112 -9.97 25.90 -31.45
CA LYS A 112 -10.51 24.59 -31.06
C LYS A 112 -9.52 23.80 -30.18
N ILE A 113 -8.23 23.87 -30.48
CA ILE A 113 -7.19 23.26 -29.63
C ILE A 113 -7.23 23.88 -28.24
N LEU A 114 -7.24 25.21 -28.11
CA LEU A 114 -7.26 25.87 -26.81
C LEU A 114 -8.50 25.53 -25.99
N GLU A 115 -9.68 25.48 -26.62
CA GLU A 115 -10.96 25.15 -25.97
C GLU A 115 -11.03 23.69 -25.51
N ARG A 116 -10.32 22.79 -26.20
CA ARG A 116 -10.27 21.36 -25.85
C ARG A 116 -9.07 20.99 -24.98
N SER A 117 -8.03 21.82 -24.98
CA SER A 117 -6.92 21.70 -24.05
C SER A 117 -7.40 22.10 -22.65
N SER A 118 -7.00 21.37 -21.63
CA SER A 118 -7.27 21.71 -20.23
C SER A 118 -6.47 22.93 -19.74
N LEU A 119 -5.95 23.77 -20.65
CA LEU A 119 -5.17 24.96 -20.38
C LEU A 119 -6.11 26.13 -20.07
N GLY A 120 -6.11 26.64 -18.83
CA GLY A 120 -6.91 27.80 -18.43
C GLY A 120 -6.24 29.14 -18.76
N ASP A 121 -6.88 30.24 -18.38
CA ASP A 121 -6.35 31.61 -18.52
C ASP A 121 -5.19 31.93 -17.56
N SER A 122 -4.64 30.89 -16.93
CA SER A 122 -3.48 30.97 -16.04
C SER A 122 -2.29 30.18 -16.56
N THR A 123 -2.24 29.95 -17.87
CA THR A 123 -1.18 29.19 -18.52
C THR A 123 0.02 30.10 -18.78
N TYR A 124 1.21 29.61 -18.48
CA TYR A 124 2.46 30.32 -18.78
C TYR A 124 2.96 29.88 -20.16
N LEU A 125 3.37 30.83 -20.98
CA LEU A 125 3.96 30.56 -22.29
C LEU A 125 5.40 31.09 -22.36
N PRO A 126 6.26 30.50 -23.21
CA PRO A 126 7.57 31.04 -23.52
C PRO A 126 7.53 32.51 -23.93
N GLU A 127 8.44 33.31 -23.39
CA GLU A 127 8.57 34.73 -23.73
C GLU A 127 8.78 34.95 -25.23
N ALA A 128 9.57 34.05 -25.85
CA ALA A 128 9.78 33.99 -27.29
C ALA A 128 8.50 33.91 -28.14
N VAL A 129 7.42 33.34 -27.59
CA VAL A 129 6.12 33.16 -28.25
C VAL A 129 5.18 34.33 -27.98
N VAL A 130 5.27 34.94 -26.81
CA VAL A 130 4.35 36.00 -26.35
C VAL A 130 4.82 37.39 -26.78
N GLN A 131 6.13 37.59 -26.92
CA GLN A 131 6.68 38.87 -27.33
C GLN A 131 6.25 39.25 -28.75
N VAL A 132 6.20 40.55 -29.02
CA VAL A 132 5.79 41.11 -30.30
C VAL A 132 6.96 41.93 -30.88
N PRO A 133 7.58 41.53 -32.01
CA PRO A 133 7.27 40.33 -32.80
C PRO A 133 7.78 39.04 -32.13
N PRO A 134 7.11 37.89 -32.34
CA PRO A 134 7.59 36.61 -31.81
C PRO A 134 8.97 36.25 -32.37
N ASN A 135 9.82 35.65 -31.55
CA ASN A 135 11.15 35.18 -31.95
C ASN A 135 11.41 33.73 -31.48
N PRO A 136 10.68 32.75 -32.01
CA PRO A 136 10.89 31.34 -31.66
C PRO A 136 12.19 30.85 -32.31
N CYS A 137 13.33 31.02 -31.61
CA CYS A 137 14.62 30.54 -32.06
C CYS A 137 15.30 29.63 -31.01
N MET A 138 16.29 28.86 -31.46
CA MET A 138 17.03 27.95 -30.58
C MET A 138 17.84 28.66 -29.49
N ALA A 139 18.18 29.94 -29.68
CA ALA A 139 18.86 30.72 -28.65
C ALA A 139 17.92 30.99 -27.47
N GLU A 140 16.73 31.53 -27.73
CA GLU A 140 15.70 31.78 -26.69
C GLU A 140 15.29 30.49 -25.97
N ALA A 141 15.11 29.40 -26.72
CA ALA A 141 14.79 28.11 -26.11
C ALA A 141 15.88 27.61 -25.16
N ARG A 142 17.16 27.88 -25.43
CA ARG A 142 18.27 27.52 -24.52
C ARG A 142 18.28 28.39 -23.27
N THR A 143 18.12 29.70 -23.42
CA THR A 143 18.01 30.63 -22.28
C THR A 143 16.86 30.25 -21.36
N GLN A 144 15.71 29.94 -21.94
CA GLN A 144 14.54 29.51 -21.18
C GLN A 144 14.78 28.19 -20.41
N ASN A 145 15.46 27.21 -21.03
CA ASN A 145 15.79 25.96 -20.35
C ASN A 145 16.79 26.14 -19.21
N SER A 146 17.76 27.06 -19.34
CA SER A 146 18.71 27.33 -18.25
C SER A 146 18.03 27.94 -17.01
N ASP A 147 16.92 28.67 -17.16
CA ASP A 147 16.18 29.26 -16.05
C ASP A 147 15.49 28.22 -15.15
N TYR A 148 15.28 26.99 -15.64
CA TYR A 148 14.46 25.96 -14.97
C TYR A 148 15.28 24.78 -14.43
N VAL A 149 16.61 24.85 -14.48
CA VAL A 149 17.47 23.78 -13.95
C VAL A 149 17.41 23.80 -12.43
N PHE A 150 16.75 22.80 -11.84
CA PHE A 150 16.78 22.55 -10.40
C PHE A 150 18.17 22.01 -10.02
N ASN A 151 18.82 22.64 -9.03
CA ASN A 151 20.05 22.10 -8.40
C ASN A 151 19.69 21.03 -7.38
#